data_AF-A4S4C1-F1
#
_entry.id   AF-A4S4C1-F1
#
_cell.length_a   1.000
_cell.length_b   1.000
_cell.length_c   1.000
_cell.angle_alpha   90.00
_cell.angle_beta   90.00
_cell.angle_gamma   90.00
#
_symmetry.space_group_name_H-M   'P 1'
#
loop_
_entity.id
_entity.type
_entity.pdbx_description
1 polymer ?
#
loop_
_entity_poly.entity_id
_entity_poly.type
_entity_poly.pdbx_seq_one_letter_code
_entity_poly.pdbx_strand_id
1 'polypeptide(L)'
;QQVALRQFWREMMIEIQQTNDFKNHLLPLARIKKIMKSDEDVRMISSEAPVLFAKACEMFVLELTTRAWAHAQENKRRTLQRSDVAAAITKTDIFDFLVDIVPRE
;
A
#
# COMPACT_ATOMS: atom_id res chain seq x y z
N GLN A 1 -6.29 -8.98 14.47
CA GLN A 1 -5.69 -8.64 13.16
C GLN A 1 -6.62 -8.91 11.97
N GLN A 2 -7.05 -10.16 11.71
CA GLN A 2 -7.81 -10.47 10.49
C GLN A 2 -9.19 -9.80 10.36
N VAL A 3 -9.89 -9.47 11.47
CA VAL A 3 -11.23 -8.85 11.40
C VAL A 3 -11.17 -7.42 10.87
N ALA A 4 -10.24 -6.59 11.38
CA ALA A 4 -10.07 -5.21 10.92
C ALA A 4 -9.66 -5.14 9.44
N LEU A 5 -8.75 -6.03 9.00
CA LEU A 5 -8.37 -6.13 7.59
C LEU A 5 -9.53 -6.58 6.70
N ARG A 6 -10.32 -7.58 7.14
CA ARG A 6 -11.52 -8.01 6.38
C ARG A 6 -12.55 -6.92 6.24
N GLN A 7 -12.76 -6.12 7.29
CA GLN A 7 -13.66 -4.98 7.25
C GLN A 7 -13.14 -3.89 6.31
N PHE A 8 -11.85 -3.52 6.45
CA PHE A 8 -11.18 -2.60 5.54
C PHE A 8 -11.36 -3.01 4.07
N TRP A 9 -11.01 -4.25 3.73
CA TRP A 9 -11.12 -4.73 2.35
C TRP A 9 -12.57 -4.72 1.84
N ARG A 10 -13.55 -5.03 2.70
CA ARG A 10 -14.96 -4.93 2.33
C ARG A 10 -15.37 -3.49 2.03
N GLU A 11 -15.01 -2.55 2.89
CA GLU A 11 -15.32 -1.12 2.73
C GLU A 11 -14.66 -0.57 1.46
N MET A 12 -13.39 -0.91 1.24
CA MET A 12 -12.65 -0.49 0.04
C MET A 12 -13.29 -1.02 -1.25
N MET A 13 -13.73 -2.28 -1.26
CA MET A 13 -14.37 -2.85 -2.45
C MET A 13 -15.71 -2.20 -2.76
N ILE A 14 -16.48 -1.83 -1.73
CA ILE A 14 -17.73 -1.07 -1.90
C ILE A 14 -17.43 0.32 -2.48
N GLU A 15 -16.42 1.01 -1.96
CA GLU A 15 -16.00 2.33 -2.46
C GLU A 15 -15.58 2.27 -3.94
N ILE A 16 -14.76 1.28 -4.31
CA ILE A 16 -14.30 1.09 -5.69
C ILE A 16 -15.49 0.84 -6.62
N GLN A 17 -16.47 0.02 -6.20
CA GLN A 17 -17.68 -0.24 -7.00
C GLN A 17 -18.57 0.99 -7.19
N GLN A 18 -18.54 1.94 -6.24
CA GLN A 18 -19.32 3.18 -6.29
C GLN A 18 -18.58 4.34 -6.95
N THR A 19 -17.28 4.19 -7.20
CA THR A 19 -16.43 5.24 -7.78
C THR A 19 -16.70 5.38 -9.28
N ASN A 20 -17.38 6.46 -9.64
CA ASN A 20 -17.66 6.81 -11.04
C ASN A 20 -16.74 7.89 -11.60
N ASP A 21 -15.96 8.58 -10.74
CA ASP A 21 -15.01 9.62 -11.14
C ASP A 21 -13.61 9.32 -10.58
N PHE A 22 -12.68 9.04 -11.49
CA PHE A 22 -11.28 8.77 -11.18
C PHE A 22 -10.40 10.03 -11.28
N LYS A 23 -10.96 11.23 -11.16
CA LYS A 23 -10.15 12.46 -11.20
C LYS A 23 -9.51 12.81 -9.86
N ASN A 24 -10.08 12.35 -8.76
CA ASN A 24 -9.62 12.69 -7.41
C ASN A 24 -8.76 11.56 -6.86
N HIS A 25 -7.44 11.75 -6.89
CA HIS A 25 -6.47 10.82 -6.34
C HIS A 25 -5.66 11.47 -5.21
N LEU A 26 -5.40 10.70 -4.14
CA LEU A 26 -4.50 11.13 -3.08
C LEU A 26 -3.03 11.21 -3.55
N LEU A 27 -2.69 10.44 -4.59
CA LEU A 27 -1.34 10.34 -5.13
C LEU A 27 -1.24 10.99 -6.52
N PRO A 28 -0.20 11.81 -6.77
CA PRO A 28 -0.06 12.51 -8.04
C PRO A 28 0.32 11.55 -9.18
N LEU A 29 -0.54 11.44 -10.19
CA LEU A 29 -0.35 10.55 -11.36
C LEU A 29 0.98 10.76 -12.08
N ALA A 30 1.45 12.01 -12.17
CA ALA A 30 2.72 12.32 -12.80
C ALA A 30 3.92 11.69 -12.07
N ARG A 31 3.88 11.59 -10.73
CA ARG A 31 4.94 10.93 -9.95
C ARG A 31 4.88 9.42 -10.08
N ILE A 32 3.67 8.85 -10.07
CA ILE A 32 3.45 7.41 -10.34
C ILE A 32 4.05 7.05 -11.70
N LYS A 33 3.67 7.78 -12.76
CA LYS A 33 4.20 7.59 -14.11
C LYS A 33 5.73 7.73 -14.16
N LYS A 34 6.31 8.68 -13.41
CA LYS A 34 7.77 8.87 -13.33
C LYS A 34 8.47 7.67 -12.69
N ILE A 35 7.90 7.09 -11.62
CA ILE A 35 8.43 5.88 -10.98
C ILE A 35 8.32 4.68 -11.92
N MET A 36 7.18 4.50 -12.59
CA MET A 36 7.04 3.44 -13.60
C MET A 36 8.05 3.55 -14.74
N LYS A 37 8.50 4.77 -15.06
CA LYS A 37 9.49 5.09 -16.08
C LYS A 37 10.95 5.05 -15.62
N SER A 38 11.21 4.78 -14.35
CA SER A 38 12.60 4.58 -13.90
C SER A 38 13.17 3.24 -14.36
N ASP A 39 12.30 2.31 -14.76
CA ASP A 39 12.67 1.11 -15.47
C ASP A 39 12.89 1.44 -16.96
N GLU A 40 14.13 1.23 -17.44
CA GLU A 40 14.56 1.57 -18.80
C GLU A 40 13.81 0.77 -19.87
N ASP A 41 13.29 -0.40 -19.54
CA ASP A 41 12.56 -1.26 -20.47
C ASP A 41 11.11 -0.77 -20.70
N VAL A 42 10.60 0.13 -19.86
CA VAL A 42 9.24 0.66 -19.97
C VAL A 42 9.15 1.80 -20.98
N ARG A 43 8.71 1.51 -22.21
CA ARG A 43 8.61 2.50 -23.30
C ARG A 43 7.33 3.34 -23.33
N MET A 44 6.16 2.74 -23.17
CA MET A 44 4.88 3.46 -23.18
C MET A 44 4.03 3.00 -22.01
N ILE A 45 3.24 3.92 -21.46
CA ILE A 45 2.37 3.65 -20.31
C ILE A 45 0.99 4.19 -20.67
N SER A 46 -0.02 3.32 -20.68
CA SER A 46 -1.43 3.71 -20.84
C SER A 46 -1.84 4.71 -19.76
N SER A 47 -2.72 5.65 -20.09
CA SER A 47 -3.27 6.60 -19.11
C SER A 47 -4.03 5.93 -17.96
N GLU A 48 -4.54 4.72 -18.18
CA GLU A 48 -5.27 3.94 -17.17
C GLU A 48 -4.36 3.35 -16.08
N ALA A 49 -3.11 3.02 -16.43
CA ALA A 49 -2.21 2.34 -15.48
C ALA A 49 -1.83 3.22 -14.28
N PRO A 50 -1.46 4.51 -14.43
CA PRO A 50 -1.23 5.40 -13.29
C PRO A 50 -2.47 5.59 -12.40
N VAL A 51 -3.67 5.60 -12.99
CA VAL A 51 -4.94 5.71 -12.27
C VAL A 51 -5.16 4.50 -11.37
N LEU A 52 -4.96 3.29 -11.91
CA LEU A 52 -5.03 2.05 -11.14
C LEU A 52 -3.98 2.01 -10.03
N PHE A 53 -2.74 2.38 -10.34
CA PHE A 53 -1.67 2.45 -9.34
C PHE A 53 -1.96 3.46 -8.24
N ALA A 54 -2.62 4.59 -8.54
CA ALA A 54 -2.98 5.56 -7.52
C ALA A 54 -3.87 4.93 -6.44
N LYS A 55 -4.90 4.16 -6.86
CA LYS A 55 -5.78 3.46 -5.93
C LYS A 55 -5.10 2.26 -5.26
N ALA A 56 -4.34 1.46 -6.02
CA ALA A 56 -3.63 0.32 -5.47
C ALA A 56 -2.58 0.73 -4.43
N CYS A 57 -1.83 1.81 -4.67
CA CYS A 57 -0.85 2.33 -3.73
C CYS A 57 -1.51 2.91 -2.46
N GLU A 58 -2.66 3.57 -2.58
CA GLU A 58 -3.46 4.00 -1.42
C GLU A 58 -3.81 2.80 -0.54
N MET A 59 -4.38 1.74 -1.14
CA MET A 59 -4.78 0.53 -0.43
C MET A 59 -3.57 -0.21 0.18
N PHE A 60 -2.47 -0.29 -0.55
CA PHE A 60 -1.22 -0.88 -0.08
C PHE A 60 -0.68 -0.16 1.16
N VAL A 61 -0.62 1.17 1.14
CA VAL A 61 -0.15 1.98 2.28
C VAL A 61 -1.05 1.78 3.50
N LEU A 62 -2.38 1.79 3.31
CA LEU A 62 -3.34 1.59 4.40
C LEU A 62 -3.24 0.19 5.01
N GLU A 63 -3.15 -0.85 4.18
CA GLU A 63 -3.01 -2.22 4.67
C GLU A 63 -1.69 -2.42 5.42
N LEU A 64 -0.56 -2.02 4.83
CA LEU A 64 0.76 -2.15 5.45
C LEU A 64 0.80 -1.39 6.78
N THR A 65 0.27 -0.17 6.81
CA THR A 65 0.20 0.65 8.03
C THR A 65 -0.67 0.00 9.10
N THR A 66 -1.82 -0.57 8.71
CA THR A 66 -2.72 -1.28 9.65
C THR A 66 -2.04 -2.52 10.25
N ARG A 67 -1.32 -3.28 9.43
CA ARG A 67 -0.56 -4.46 9.88
C ARG A 67 0.58 -4.06 10.81
N ALA A 68 1.34 -3.02 10.46
CA ALA A 68 2.42 -2.49 11.30
C ALA A 68 1.88 -1.91 12.62
N TRP A 69 0.76 -1.20 12.58
CA TRP A 69 0.13 -0.63 13.78
C TRP A 69 -0.25 -1.72 14.80
N ALA A 70 -0.69 -2.89 14.35
CA ALA A 70 -0.96 -4.01 15.24
C ALA A 70 0.30 -4.40 16.05
N HIS A 71 1.50 -4.36 15.47
CA HIS A 71 2.75 -4.62 16.19
C HIS A 71 3.11 -3.50 17.18
N ALA A 72 2.82 -2.24 16.84
CA ALA A 72 2.97 -1.14 17.80
C ALA A 72 2.05 -1.34 19.01
N GLN A 73 0.79 -1.74 18.77
CA GLN A 73 -0.19 -2.00 19.81
C GLN A 73 0.16 -3.22 20.68
N GLU A 74 0.64 -4.31 20.07
CA GLU A 74 1.15 -5.51 20.77
C GLU A 74 2.26 -5.13 21.77
N ASN A 75 3.10 -4.18 21.37
CA ASN A 75 4.18 -3.63 22.20
C ASN A 75 3.74 -2.49 23.13
N LYS A 76 2.44 -2.24 23.28
CA LYS A 76 1.84 -1.16 24.10
C LYS A 76 2.34 0.25 23.73
N ARG A 77 2.80 0.44 22.49
CA ARG A 77 3.26 1.73 21.97
C ARG A 77 2.13 2.45 21.25
N ARG A 78 2.19 3.78 21.28
CA ARG A 78 1.30 4.69 20.51
C ARG A 78 2.01 5.39 19.36
N THR A 79 3.28 5.07 19.15
CA THR A 79 4.11 5.59 18.07
C THR A 79 4.54 4.41 17.19
N LEU A 80 4.21 4.50 15.91
CA LEU A 80 4.61 3.52 14.90
C LEU A 80 6.12 3.66 14.62
N GLN A 81 6.83 2.54 14.58
CA GLN A 81 8.27 2.50 14.36
C GLN A 81 8.62 1.67 13.11
N ARG A 82 9.85 1.87 12.59
CA ARG A 82 10.36 1.09 11.45
C ARG A 82 10.34 -0.43 11.72
N SER A 83 10.64 -0.83 12.96
CA SER A 83 10.61 -2.23 13.39
C SER A 83 9.21 -2.86 13.30
N ASP A 84 8.14 -2.08 13.48
CA ASP A 84 6.77 -2.56 13.31
C ASP A 84 6.45 -2.87 11.85
N VAL A 85 6.94 -2.03 10.94
CA VAL A 85 6.80 -2.24 9.49
C VAL A 85 7.59 -3.47 9.05
N ALA A 86 8.83 -3.61 9.53
CA ALA A 86 9.66 -4.79 9.25
C ALA A 86 8.99 -6.09 9.76
N ALA A 87 8.38 -6.05 10.95
CA ALA A 87 7.62 -7.17 11.49
C ALA A 87 6.36 -7.49 10.66
N ALA A 88 5.64 -6.47 10.17
CA ALA A 88 4.46 -6.66 9.34
C ALA A 88 4.79 -7.29 7.98
N ILE A 89 5.88 -6.84 7.34
CA ILE A 89 6.41 -7.41 6.09
C ILE A 89 6.76 -8.88 6.30
N THR A 90 7.55 -9.15 7.34
CA THR A 90 8.01 -10.51 7.71
C THR A 90 6.89 -11.52 7.93
N LYS A 91 5.74 -11.08 8.45
CA LYS A 91 4.60 -11.95 8.78
C LYS A 91 3.55 -12.04 7.67
N THR A 92 3.80 -11.42 6.52
CA THR A 92 2.83 -11.31 5.42
C THR A 92 3.49 -11.67 4.10
N ASP A 93 3.30 -12.91 3.63
CA ASP A 93 3.98 -13.48 2.45
C ASP A 93 3.86 -12.61 1.18
N ILE A 94 2.71 -11.94 0.97
CA ILE A 94 2.50 -11.05 -0.18
C ILE A 94 3.42 -9.82 -0.18
N PHE A 95 4.10 -9.53 0.93
CA PHE A 95 5.05 -8.43 1.10
C PHE A 95 6.51 -8.85 0.94
N ASP A 96 6.80 -10.09 0.53
CA ASP A 96 8.17 -10.59 0.34
C ASP A 96 9.00 -9.73 -0.64
N PHE A 97 8.35 -9.06 -1.59
CA PHE A 97 9.00 -8.11 -2.51
C PHE A 97 9.67 -6.91 -1.80
N LEU A 98 9.44 -6.71 -0.50
CA LEU A 98 9.98 -5.61 0.31
C LEU A 98 11.13 -6.04 1.23
N VAL A 99 11.49 -7.32 1.29
CA VAL A 99 12.50 -7.82 2.25
C VAL A 99 13.85 -7.12 2.08
N ASP A 100 14.27 -6.88 0.83
CA ASP A 100 15.53 -6.19 0.53
C ASP A 100 15.46 -4.67 0.73
N ILE A 101 14.25 -4.11 0.77
CA ILE A 101 14.00 -2.67 0.98
C ILE A 101 13.96 -2.31 2.46
N VAL A 102 13.40 -3.19 3.29
CA VAL A 102 13.25 -3.01 4.73
C VAL A 102 13.95 -4.15 5.48
N PRO A 103 15.29 -4.11 5.61
CA PRO A 103 16.04 -5.12 6.36
C PRO A 103 15.64 -5.13 7.84
N ARG A 104 15.64 -6.35 8.42
CA ARG A 104 15.12 -6.70 9.75
C ARG A 104 15.97 -6.25 10.96
N GLU A 105 16.99 -5.41 10.77
CA GLU A 105 17.82 -4.91 11.89
C GLU A 105 17.01 -4.19 12.98
#